data_AF-A0A6J4Y298-F1
#
_entry.id   AF-A0A6J4Y298-F1
#
_cell.length_a   1.000
_cell.length_b   1.000
_cell.length_c   1.000
_cell.angle_alpha   90.00
_cell.angle_beta   90.00
_cell.angle_gamma   90.00
#
_symmetry.space_group_name_H-M   'P 1'
#
loop_
_entity.id
_entity.type
_entity.pdbx_description
1 polymer ?
#
loop_
_entity_poly.entity_id
_entity_poly.type
_entity_poly.pdbx_seq_one_letter_code
_entity_poly.pdbx_strand_id
1 'polypeptide(L)'
;MLCFRFRAWLIILAVLITVAGSGSAAVAGSQSPINVTVLFFNDIHGHLSPFKIRTDSGKQEVGGIARLATLIESIREENRIKNIQTFVLIAGDI
;
A
#
# COMPACT_ATOMS: atom_id res chain seq x y z
N MET A 1 -59.66 -30.89 -0.59
CA MET A 1 -59.14 -29.63 0.01
C MET A 1 -57.84 -29.80 0.81
N LEU A 2 -57.55 -30.94 1.42
CA LEU A 2 -56.39 -31.12 2.31
C LEU A 2 -55.02 -31.05 1.58
N CYS A 3 -54.90 -31.64 0.38
CA CYS A 3 -53.65 -31.60 -0.40
C CYS A 3 -53.27 -30.20 -0.93
N PHE A 4 -54.26 -29.33 -1.15
CA PHE A 4 -54.02 -27.95 -1.60
C PHE A 4 -53.46 -27.09 -0.46
N ARG A 5 -53.99 -27.28 0.76
CA ARG A 5 -53.51 -26.59 1.96
C ARG A 5 -52.09 -27.01 2.34
N PHE A 6 -51.74 -28.28 2.12
CA PHE A 6 -50.40 -28.81 2.37
C PHE A 6 -49.35 -28.25 1.39
N ARG A 7 -49.69 -28.16 0.11
CA ARG A 7 -48.83 -27.53 -0.91
C ARG A 7 -48.61 -26.04 -0.64
N ALA A 8 -49.65 -25.32 -0.22
CA ALA A 8 -49.53 -23.91 0.14
C ALA A 8 -48.60 -23.71 1.35
N TRP A 9 -48.67 -24.58 2.36
CA TRP A 9 -47.79 -24.52 3.53
C TRP A 9 -46.31 -24.77 3.20
N LEU A 10 -46.02 -25.70 2.29
CA LEU A 10 -44.66 -25.96 1.83
C LEU A 10 -44.07 -24.77 1.07
N ILE A 11 -44.87 -24.09 0.26
CA ILE A 11 -44.44 -22.88 -0.47
C ILE A 11 -44.16 -21.75 0.51
N ILE A 12 -45.02 -21.53 1.51
CA ILE A 12 -44.84 -20.50 2.53
C ILE A 12 -43.55 -20.75 3.34
N LEU A 13 -43.29 -22.00 3.71
CA LEU A 13 -42.07 -22.39 4.43
C LEU A 13 -40.81 -22.13 3.59
N ALA A 14 -40.83 -22.46 2.30
CA ALA A 14 -39.71 -22.21 1.39
C ALA A 14 -39.42 -20.71 1.25
N VAL A 15 -40.45 -19.87 1.13
CA VAL A 15 -40.30 -18.41 1.05
C VAL A 15 -39.71 -17.84 2.35
N LEU A 16 -40.17 -18.30 3.51
CA LEU A 16 -39.63 -17.88 4.82
C LEU A 16 -38.14 -18.20 4.97
N ILE A 17 -37.69 -19.37 4.51
CA ILE A 17 -36.27 -19.76 4.56
C ILE A 17 -35.44 -18.87 3.64
N THR A 18 -35.92 -18.56 2.43
CA THR A 18 -35.19 -17.67 1.50
C THR A 18 -35.08 -16.23 2.01
N VAL A 19 -36.09 -15.72 2.72
CA VAL A 19 -36.06 -14.37 3.31
C VAL A 19 -35.13 -14.33 4.54
N ALA A 20 -35.10 -15.39 5.35
CA ALA A 20 -34.22 -15.47 6.51
C ALA A 20 -32.71 -15.56 6.16
N GLY A 21 -32.37 -16.05 4.95
CA GLY A 21 -30.99 -16.15 4.47
C GLY A 21 -30.39 -14.87 3.86
N SER A 22 -31.17 -13.79 3.73
CA SER A 22 -30.75 -12.56 3.02
C SER A 22 -30.11 -11.50 3.93
N GLY A 23 -29.79 -11.85 5.18
CA GLY A 23 -29.09 -10.96 6.10
C GLY A 23 -27.61 -10.88 5.76
N SER A 24 -27.21 -9.95 4.89
CA SER A 24 -25.80 -9.58 4.76
C SER A 24 -25.33 -8.94 6.08
N ALA A 25 -24.67 -9.72 6.93
CA ALA A 25 -23.90 -9.17 8.03
C ALA A 25 -22.80 -8.30 7.43
N ALA A 26 -22.91 -6.98 7.60
CA ALA A 26 -21.84 -6.07 7.29
C ALA A 26 -20.67 -6.41 8.21
N VAL A 27 -19.72 -7.21 7.71
CA VAL A 27 -18.44 -7.40 8.37
C VAL A 27 -17.76 -6.05 8.34
N ALA A 28 -17.77 -5.35 9.49
CA ALA A 28 -16.87 -4.22 9.72
C ALA A 28 -15.45 -4.78 9.75
N GLY A 29 -14.88 -4.99 8.56
CA GLY A 29 -13.52 -5.48 8.41
C GLY A 29 -12.57 -4.47 9.02
N SER A 30 -11.81 -4.88 10.04
CA SER A 30 -10.62 -4.17 10.49
C SER A 30 -9.73 -3.94 9.26
N GLN A 31 -9.72 -2.73 8.71
CA GLN A 31 -8.86 -2.42 7.58
C GLN A 31 -7.41 -2.52 8.05
N SER A 32 -6.64 -3.41 7.41
CA SER A 32 -5.21 -3.50 7.67
C SER A 32 -4.55 -2.13 7.43
N PRO A 33 -3.61 -1.70 8.28
CA PRO A 33 -2.92 -0.44 8.09
C PRO A 33 -2.20 -0.41 6.74
N ILE A 34 -2.37 0.68 6.00
CA ILE A 34 -1.68 0.91 4.73
C ILE A 34 -0.29 1.46 5.06
N ASN A 35 0.75 0.71 4.69
CA ASN A 35 2.13 1.11 4.88
C ASN A 35 2.69 1.76 3.61
N VAL A 36 3.34 2.92 3.77
CA VAL A 36 3.94 3.69 2.67
C VAL A 36 5.33 4.15 3.08
N THR A 37 6.26 4.16 2.14
CA THR A 37 7.59 4.78 2.26
C THR A 37 7.66 6.00 1.37
N VAL A 38 8.13 7.12 1.92
CA VAL A 38 8.38 8.35 1.17
C VAL A 38 9.88 8.63 1.22
N LEU A 39 10.52 8.66 0.05
CA LEU A 39 11.89 9.11 -0.14
C LEU A 39 11.85 10.54 -0.67
N PHE A 40 12.57 11.44 -0.02
CA PHE A 40 12.51 12.86 -0.31
C PHE A 40 13.91 13.46 -0.46
N PHE A 41 14.08 14.30 -1.47
CA PHE A 41 15.32 15.01 -1.77
C PHE A 41 15.03 16.49 -2.04
N ASN A 42 15.95 17.36 -1.66
CA ASN A 42 15.91 18.79 -1.94
C ASN A 42 17.31 19.29 -2.32
N ASP A 43 17.38 20.45 -2.97
CA ASP A 43 18.63 21.21 -3.13
C ASP A 43 19.76 20.39 -3.79
N ILE A 44 19.43 19.69 -4.89
CA ILE A 44 20.41 18.90 -5.63
C ILE A 44 21.42 19.84 -6.32
N HIS A 45 20.98 21.04 -6.72
CA HIS A 45 21.81 22.11 -7.29
C HIS A 45 22.83 21.60 -8.33
N GLY A 46 22.44 20.67 -9.20
CA GLY A 46 23.31 20.10 -10.23
C GLY A 46 24.49 19.26 -9.74
N HIS A 47 24.55 18.84 -8.46
CA HIS A 47 25.60 17.96 -7.93
C HIS A 47 25.39 16.50 -8.37
N LEU A 48 25.55 16.26 -9.66
CA LEU A 48 25.33 14.95 -10.29
C LEU A 48 26.44 13.95 -9.94
N SER A 49 27.68 14.42 -9.84
CA SER A 49 28.83 13.59 -9.47
C SER A 49 29.07 13.61 -7.96
N PRO A 50 29.64 12.54 -7.39
CA PRO A 50 30.09 12.57 -6.01
C PRO A 50 31.11 13.69 -5.76
N PHE A 51 31.10 14.25 -4.56
CA PHE A 51 32.01 15.32 -4.16
C PHE A 51 32.63 15.03 -2.79
N LYS A 52 33.79 15.66 -2.52
CA LYS A 52 34.53 15.45 -1.28
C LYS A 52 34.18 16.52 -0.25
N ILE A 53 33.72 16.08 0.92
CA ILE A 53 33.54 16.92 2.09
C ILE A 53 34.69 16.71 3.08
N ARG A 54 34.93 17.70 3.95
CA ARG A 54 35.84 17.57 5.09
C ARG A 54 35.03 17.11 6.29
N THR A 55 35.50 16.05 6.93
CA THR A 55 35.01 15.51 8.19
C THR A 55 36.12 15.57 9.22
N ASP A 56 35.79 15.34 10.50
CA ASP A 56 36.78 15.27 11.58
C ASP A 56 37.82 14.14 11.35
N SER A 57 37.45 13.13 10.56
CA SER A 57 38.27 11.98 10.17
C SER A 57 39.00 12.12 8.83
N GLY A 58 38.85 13.25 8.12
CA GLY A 58 39.56 13.52 6.86
C GLY A 58 38.65 13.96 5.70
N LYS A 59 38.93 13.49 4.48
CA LYS A 59 38.12 13.77 3.29
C LYS A 59 37.24 12.56 2.98
N GLN A 60 35.92 12.76 2.90
CA GLN A 60 34.96 11.72 2.56
C GLN A 60 34.20 12.09 1.28
N GLU A 61 33.96 11.10 0.42
CA GLU A 61 33.18 11.26 -0.80
C GLU A 61 31.68 10.97 -0.55
N VAL A 62 30.83 11.94 -0.88
CA VAL A 62 29.39 11.92 -0.63
C VAL A 62 28.60 12.32 -1.87
N GLY A 63 27.29 12.07 -1.86
CA GLY A 63 26.40 12.42 -2.96
C GLY A 63 26.60 11.58 -4.22
N GLY A 64 26.15 12.14 -5.35
CA GLY A 64 26.17 11.51 -6.67
C GLY A 64 24.82 10.88 -7.04
N ILE A 65 24.25 11.29 -8.17
CA ILE A 65 22.91 10.86 -8.63
C ILE A 65 22.85 9.36 -8.93
N ALA A 66 23.95 8.79 -9.43
CA ALA A 66 24.03 7.34 -9.69
C ALA A 66 23.92 6.53 -8.38
N ARG A 67 24.60 6.97 -7.32
CA ARG A 67 24.51 6.33 -6.00
C ARG A 67 23.11 6.49 -5.40
N LEU A 68 22.50 7.65 -5.59
CA LEU A 68 21.13 7.91 -5.16
C LEU A 68 20.13 6.99 -5.88
N ALA A 69 20.24 6.86 -7.20
CA ALA A 69 19.40 5.97 -7.98
C ALA A 69 19.53 4.51 -7.53
N THR A 70 20.75 4.02 -7.30
CA THR A 70 20.98 2.67 -6.76
C THR A 70 20.34 2.48 -5.39
N LEU A 71 20.46 3.47 -4.51
CA LEU A 71 19.85 3.41 -3.18
C LEU A 71 18.32 3.39 -3.26
N ILE A 72 17.72 4.26 -4.08
CA ILE A 72 16.27 4.29 -4.31
C ILE A 72 15.79 2.94 -4.83
N GLU A 73 16.51 2.33 -5.77
CA GLU A 73 16.14 1.04 -6.34
C GLU A 73 16.22 -0.09 -5.30
N SER A 74 17.27 -0.11 -4.48
CA SER A 74 17.38 -1.09 -3.38
C SER A 74 16.23 -0.97 -2.37
N ILE A 75 15.80 0.25 -2.04
CA ILE A 75 14.69 0.49 -1.11
C ILE A 75 13.37 0.06 -1.75
N ARG A 76 13.16 0.36 -3.04
CA ARG A 76 11.97 -0.09 -3.78
C ARG A 76 11.87 -1.61 -3.82
N GLU A 77 12.99 -2.30 -4.05
CA GLU A 77 13.05 -3.75 -4.03
C GLU A 77 12.62 -4.31 -2.66
N GLU A 78 13.24 -3.82 -1.59
CA GLU A 78 12.93 -4.25 -0.23
C GLU A 78 11.46 -4.01 0.13
N ASN A 79 10.93 -2.83 -0.22
CA ASN A 79 9.55 -2.47 0.05
C ASN A 79 8.55 -3.28 -0.77
N ARG A 80 8.89 -3.63 -2.02
CA ARG A 80 8.03 -4.47 -2.86
C ARG A 80 7.82 -5.86 -2.24
N ILE A 81 8.87 -6.45 -1.67
CA ILE A 81 8.77 -7.73 -0.94
C ILE A 81 7.81 -7.63 0.25
N LYS A 82 7.76 -6.45 0.90
CA LYS A 82 6.91 -6.16 2.06
C LYS A 82 5.52 -5.63 1.70
N ASN A 83 5.16 -5.54 0.41
CA ASN A 83 3.93 -4.88 -0.08
C ASN A 83 3.78 -3.43 0.41
N ILE A 84 4.88 -2.68 0.50
CA ILE A 84 4.92 -1.27 0.90
C ILE A 84 5.05 -0.40 -0.36
N GLN A 85 4.14 0.54 -0.55
CA GLN A 85 4.23 1.49 -1.67
C GLN A 85 5.36 2.48 -1.41
N THR A 86 6.23 2.71 -2.39
CA THR A 86 7.32 3.69 -2.30
C THR A 86 7.05 4.88 -3.21
N PHE A 87 7.12 6.09 -2.67
CA PHE A 87 7.07 7.35 -3.42
C PHE A 87 8.42 8.06 -3.34
N VAL A 88 8.84 8.66 -4.45
CA VAL A 88 10.07 9.47 -4.53
C VAL A 88 9.67 10.89 -4.88
N LEU A 89 10.08 11.85 -4.05
CA LEU A 89 9.70 13.26 -4.16
C LEU A 89 10.97 14.13 -4.24
N ILE A 90 10.91 15.16 -5.08
CA ILE A 90 11.95 16.20 -5.20
C ILE A 90 11.29 17.55 -4.91
N ALA A 91 11.77 18.27 -3.90
CA ALA A 91 11.15 19.52 -3.45
C ALA A 91 11.52 20.77 -4.26
N GLY A 92 12.53 20.69 -5.12
CA GLY A 92 12.98 21.80 -5.95
C GLY A 92 14.49 22.00 -5.88
N ASP A 93 14.93 23.08 -6.52
CA ASP A 93 16.34 23.49 -6.62
C ASP A 93 17.26 22.36 -7.14
N ILE A 94 16.91 21.89 -8.35
CA ILE A 94 17.53 20.74 -9.02
C ILE A 94 18.86 21.08 -9.68
#